data_AF-A0A5D0RM02-F1
#
_entry.id   AF-A0A5D0RM02-F1
#
_cell.length_a   1.000
_cell.length_b   1.000
_cell.length_c   1.000
_cell.angle_alpha   90.00
_cell.angle_beta   90.00
_cell.angle_gamma   90.00
#
_symmetry.space_group_name_H-M   'P 1'
#
loop_
_entity.id
_entity.type
_entity.pdbx_description
1 polymer ?
#
loop_
_entity_poly.entity_id
_entity_poly.type
_entity_poly.pdbx_seq_one_letter_code
_entity_poly.pdbx_strand_id
1 'polypeptide(L)' 'MMSHGVPRVDDRRVLSGIIFINRNGLRWRDASREYGPHKTLYNRWKRWSDMGVFARIMMGLAAETPDNKTISIP' A
#
# COMPACT_ATOMS: atom_id res chain seq x y z
N MET A 1 12.00 3.03 30.80
CA MET A 1 12.96 3.03 29.67
C MET A 1 12.42 2.12 28.56
N MET A 2 11.64 2.65 27.62
CA MET A 2 11.41 1.98 26.34
C MET A 2 11.97 2.88 25.26
N SER A 3 13.18 2.56 24.82
CA SER A 3 13.82 3.17 23.66
C SER A 3 12.97 2.85 22.43
N HIS A 4 12.08 3.78 22.07
CA HIS A 4 11.38 3.74 20.78
C HIS A 4 12.42 4.08 19.73
N GLY A 5 13.12 3.04 19.25
CA GLY A 5 14.08 3.16 18.17
C GLY A 5 13.46 3.92 17.00
N VAL A 6 14.26 4.78 16.38
CA VAL A 6 13.94 5.66 15.25
C VAL A 6 12.71 5.17 14.48
N PRO A 7 11.62 5.97 14.38
CA PRO A 7 10.40 5.53 13.71
C PRO A 7 10.77 5.10 12.29
N ARG A 8 10.69 3.79 12.06
CA ARG A 8 10.95 3.18 10.76
C ARG A 8 10.02 3.89 9.77
N VAL A 9 10.52 4.26 8.59
CA VAL A 9 9.72 4.95 7.56
C VAL A 9 8.31 4.38 7.57
N ASP A 10 7.35 5.25 7.87
CA ASP A 10 5.96 4.89 8.13
C ASP A 10 5.46 3.92 7.05
N ASP A 11 5.14 2.68 7.45
CA ASP A 11 4.75 1.64 6.51
C ASP A 11 3.53 2.06 5.69
N ARG A 12 2.68 2.92 6.28
CA ARG A 12 1.56 3.55 5.59
C ARG A 12 2.00 4.45 4.46
N ARG A 13 3.04 5.26 4.66
CA ARG A 13 3.61 6.15 3.63
C ARG A 13 4.22 5.35 2.48
N VAL A 14 4.95 4.29 2.79
CA VAL A 14 5.53 3.40 1.77
C VAL A 14 4.42 2.69 0.99
N LEU A 15 3.39 2.19 1.68
CA LEU A 15 2.23 1.57 1.05
C LEU A 15 1.49 2.56 0.14
N SER A 16 1.27 3.80 0.59
CA SER A 16 0.68 4.87 -0.23
C SER A 16 1.49 5.12 -1.50
N GLY A 17 2.83 5.19 -1.40
CA GLY A 17 3.70 5.35 -2.56
C GLY A 17 3.62 4.16 -3.54
N ILE A 18 3.60 2.93 -3.02
CA ILE A 18 3.44 1.71 -3.82
C ILE A 18 2.10 1.71 -4.56
N ILE A 19 1.00 2.04 -3.86
CA ILE A 19 -0.35 2.10 -4.45
C ILE A 19 -0.42 3.17 -5.54
N PHE A 20 0.15 4.35 -5.27
CA PHE A 20 0.19 5.44 -6.24
C PHE A 20 0.91 5.03 -7.54
N ILE A 21 2.08 4.40 -7.43
CA ILE A 21 2.85 3.94 -8.59
C ILE A 21 2.08 2.86 -9.37
N ASN A 22 1.53 1.86 -8.68
CA ASN A 22 0.78 0.78 -9.32
C ASN A 22 -0.51 1.27 -9.99
N ARG A 23 -1.23 2.21 -9.38
CA ARG A 23 -2.48 2.75 -9.91
C ARG A 23 -2.27 3.63 -11.14
N ASN A 24 -1.16 4.37 -11.19
CA ASN A 24 -0.85 5.27 -12.31
C ASN A 24 0.06 4.62 -13.36
N GLY A 25 0.54 3.39 -13.15
CA GLY A 25 1.47 2.72 -14.07
C GLY A 25 2.82 3.42 -14.20
N LEU A 26 3.25 4.15 -13.16
CA LEU A 26 4.48 4.93 -13.18
C LEU A 26 5.71 4.05 -12.99
N ARG A 27 6.87 4.55 -13.40
CA ARG A 27 8.13 3.91 -13.03
C ARG A 27 8.42 4.19 -11.57
N TRP A 28 8.99 3.21 -10.87
CA TRP A 28 9.40 3.38 -9.47
C TRP A 28 10.32 4.59 -9.25
N ARG A 29 11.15 4.94 -10.25
CA ARG A 29 12.06 6.10 -10.20
C ARG A 29 11.34 7.44 -10.19
N ASP A 30 10.12 7.49 -10.71
CA ASP A 30 9.31 8.71 -10.82
C ASP A 30 8.48 8.94 -9.55
N ALA A 31 8.59 8.04 -8.57
CA ALA A 31 7.94 8.19 -7.28
C ALA A 31 8.42 9.46 -6.56
N SER A 32 7.47 10.23 -6.04
CA SER A 32 7.77 11.39 -5.21
C SER A 32 8.63 10.99 -4.01
N ARG A 33 9.65 11.80 -3.71
CA ARG A 33 10.57 11.57 -2.58
C ARG A 33 9.85 11.61 -1.24
N GLU A 34 8.63 12.16 -1.19
CA GLU A 34 7.77 12.19 0.00
C GLU A 34 7.43 10.77 0.51
N TYR A 35 7.31 9.79 -0.40
CA TYR A 35 7.03 8.40 -0.07
C TYR A 35 8.28 7.61 0.38
N GLY A 36 9.45 8.21 0.23
CA GLY A 36 10.75 7.62 0.50
C GLY A 36 11.49 7.19 -0.77
N PRO A 37 12.70 6.61 -0.62
CA PRO A 37 13.53 6.24 -1.76
C PRO A 37 12.86 5.19 -2.65
N HIS A 38 12.91 5.38 -3.97
CA HIS A 38 12.32 4.45 -4.96
C HIS A 38 12.75 2.99 -4.76
N LYS A 39 14.02 2.76 -4.39
CA LYS A 39 14.57 1.42 -4.11
C LYS A 39 13.90 0.76 -2.91
N THR A 40 13.57 1.56 -1.88
CA THR A 40 12.82 1.09 -0.70
C THR A 40 11.40 0.69 -1.08
N LEU A 41 10.71 1.49 -1.91
CA LEU A 41 9.36 1.17 -2.37
C LEU A 41 9.33 -0.15 -3.15
N TYR A 42 10.24 -0.32 -4.11
CA TYR A 42 10.34 -1.56 -4.89
C TYR A 42 10.68 -2.78 -4.01
N ASN A 43 11.69 -2.68 -3.15
CA ASN A 43 12.09 -3.79 -2.28
C ASN A 43 10.97 -4.20 -1.33
N ARG A 44 10.22 -3.22 -0.79
CA ARG A 44 9.05 -3.45 0.06
C ARG A 44 7.93 -4.11 -0.72
N TRP A 45 7.59 -3.59 -1.90
CA TRP A 45 6.57 -4.16 -2.76
C TRP A 45 6.88 -5.62 -3.10
N LYS A 46 8.12 -5.92 -3.53
CA LYS A 46 8.54 -7.29 -3.84
C LYS A 46 8.39 -8.20 -2.61
N ARG A 47 8.94 -7.79 -1.46
CA ARG A 47 8.88 -8.60 -0.23
C ARG A 47 7.44 -8.86 0.21
N TRP A 48 6.56 -7.87 0.13
CA TRP A 48 5.15 -8.01 0.48
C TRP A 48 4.36 -8.84 -0.52
N SER A 49 4.71 -8.75 -1.79
CA SER A 49 4.18 -9.62 -2.84
C SER A 49 4.57 -11.07 -2.59
N ASP A 50 5.84 -11.35 -2.31
CA ASP A 50 6.35 -12.69 -2.02
C ASP A 50 5.73 -13.28 -0.74
N MET A 51 5.41 -12.43 0.25
CA MET A 51 4.71 -12.84 1.48
C MET A 51 3.18 -12.95 1.31
N GLY A 52 2.64 -12.69 0.12
CA GLY A 52 1.19 -12.74 -0.14
C GLY A 52 0.37 -11.67 0.58
N VAL A 53 1.00 -10.59 1.05
CA VAL A 53 0.33 -9.52 1.82
C VAL A 53 -0.76 -8.86 0.98
N PHE A 54 -0.48 -8.55 -0.29
CA PHE A 54 -1.47 -7.94 -1.18
C PHE A 54 -2.65 -8.88 -1.46
N ALA A 55 -2.38 -10.18 -1.64
CA ALA A 55 -3.44 -11.17 -1.80
C ALA A 55 -4.34 -11.23 -0.55
N ARG A 56 -3.77 -11.19 0.65
CA ARG A 56 -4.52 -11.16 1.91
C ARG A 56 -5.36 -9.89 2.06
N ILE A 57 -4.82 -8.74 1.70
CA ILE A 57 -5.56 -7.47 1.69
C ILE A 57 -6.75 -7.55 0.72
N MET A 58 -6.53 -8.02 -0.51
CA MET A 58 -7.59 -8.16 -1.50
C MET A 58 -8.66 -9.16 -1.07
N MET A 59 -8.28 -10.30 -0.49
CA MET A 59 -9.23 -11.27 0.06
C MET A 59 -10.05 -10.67 1.22
N GLY A 60 -9.42 -9.90 2.12
CA GLY A 60 -10.12 -9.20 3.18
C GLY A 60 -11.13 -8.19 2.63
N LEU A 61 -10.71 -7.36 1.68
CA LEU A 61 -11.58 -6.37 1.03
C LEU A 61 -12.71 -7.01 0.21
N ALA A 62 -12.48 -8.18 -0.41
CA ALA A 62 -13.51 -8.90 -1.16
C ALA A 62 -14.49 -9.65 -0.25
N ALA A 63 -14.05 -10.05 0.94
CA ALA A 63 -14.91 -10.65 1.96
C ALA A 63 -15.81 -9.61 2.64
N GLU A 64 -15.37 -8.34 2.71
CA GLU A 64 -16.26 -7.20 2.92
C GLU A 64 -17.07 -6.97 1.65
N THR A 65 -18.23 -7.62 1.54
CA THR A 65 -19.24 -7.29 0.52
C THR A 65 -19.45 -5.77 0.54
N PRO A 66 -19.38 -5.05 -0.59
CA PRO A 66 -19.86 -3.68 -0.59
C PRO A 66 -21.31 -3.75 -0.10
N ASP A 67 -21.65 -2.93 0.89
CA ASP A 67 -23.02 -2.53 1.10
C ASP A 67 -23.42 -1.74 -0.14
N ASN A 68 -23.63 -2.45 -1.25
CA ASN A 68 -24.35 -1.98 -2.40
C ASN A 68 -25.81 -1.89 -1.94
N LYS A 69 -26.07 -0.96 -1.03
CA LYS A 69 -27.31 -0.24 -0.96
C LYS A 69 -27.44 0.38 -2.34
N THR A 70 -27.99 -0.40 -3.27
CA THR A 70 -28.77 0.12 -4.37
C THR A 70 -29.75 1.06 -3.69
N ILE A 71 -29.39 2.34 -3.64
CA ILE A 71 -30.33 3.40 -3.42
C ILE A 71 -31.27 3.29 -4.61
N SER A 72 -32.30 2.47 -4.45
CA SER A 72 -33.49 2.54 -5.27
C SER A 72 -34.05 3.93 -5.02
N ILE A 73 -33.63 4.86 -5.87
CA ILE A 73 -34.24 6.17 -5.97
C ILE A 73 -35.63 5.89 -6.58
N PRO A 74 -36.73 6.21 -5.88
CA PRO A 74 -38.09 5.98 -6.37
C PRO A 74 -38.40 6.83 -7.61
#